data_AF-A0A7G2D2V0-F1
#
_entry.id   AF-A0A7G2D2V0-F1
#
_cell.length_a   1.000
_cell.length_b   1.000
_cell.length_c   1.000
_cell.angle_alpha   90.00
_cell.angle_beta   90.00
_cell.angle_gamma   90.00
#
_symmetry.space_group_name_H-M   'P 1'
#
loop_
_entity.id
_entity.type
_entity.pdbx_description
1 polymer ?
#
loop_
_entity_poly.entity_id
_entity_poly.type
_entity_poly.pdbx_seq_one_letter_code
_entity_poly.pdbx_strand_id
1 'polypeptide(L)'
;MLHDGPVPTRPSPRNRGRVGALAFLTAFTLSLAACGTSDYSLTEADAYGTWRAGSDLPTTLELAEDGTFQATAWPRDVGCGGSPPRTAVELRGADAVDFSGTWEEGSGGALNEITLATDPDSPCGTTWIYAGFRSEDSVLYTCMLLDVHVDEATAANWFILYKGEPESTPDSSRCFNYN
;
A
#
# COMPACT_ATOMS: atom_id res chain seq x y z
N MET A 1 -59.08 -26.51 55.74
CA MET A 1 -58.95 -25.49 56.79
C MET A 1 -58.19 -24.32 56.16
N LEU A 2 -58.65 -23.08 56.07
CA LEU A 2 -59.84 -22.38 56.55
C LEU A 2 -60.16 -21.27 55.52
N HIS A 3 -61.44 -20.90 55.42
CA HIS A 3 -61.98 -19.76 54.68
C HIS A 3 -61.58 -18.41 55.30
N ASP A 4 -61.41 -17.38 54.45
CA ASP A 4 -61.88 -15.98 54.59
C ASP A 4 -61.42 -15.24 53.31
N GLY A 5 -62.18 -14.45 52.56
CA GLY A 5 -63.32 -13.58 52.89
C GLY A 5 -62.93 -12.11 52.55
N PRO A 6 -63.62 -11.38 51.64
CA PRO A 6 -63.14 -10.12 51.03
C PRO A 6 -63.75 -8.85 51.64
N VAL A 7 -63.13 -7.66 51.48
CA VAL A 7 -63.83 -6.35 51.40
C VAL A 7 -63.03 -5.33 50.56
N PRO A 8 -63.69 -4.56 49.65
CA PRO A 8 -63.09 -3.52 48.80
C PRO A 8 -63.36 -2.08 49.29
N THR A 9 -62.54 -1.10 48.87
CA THR A 9 -62.91 0.33 48.69
C THR A 9 -61.82 1.02 47.87
N ARG A 10 -62.05 1.38 46.61
CA ARG A 10 -62.67 2.60 46.03
C ARG A 10 -61.64 3.66 45.58
N PRO A 11 -61.99 4.44 44.53
CA PRO A 11 -61.04 4.90 43.53
C PRO A 11 -60.68 6.39 43.68
N SER A 12 -59.67 6.83 42.93
CA SER A 12 -59.52 8.23 42.54
C SER A 12 -58.62 8.40 41.32
N PRO A 13 -58.73 9.53 40.59
CA PRO A 13 -58.92 9.52 39.14
C PRO A 13 -57.77 10.15 38.34
N ARG A 14 -57.84 9.90 37.03
CA ARG A 14 -57.44 10.75 35.88
C ARG A 14 -56.22 11.67 36.07
N ASN A 15 -55.21 11.49 35.21
CA ASN A 15 -54.87 12.51 34.22
C ASN A 15 -53.85 12.00 33.19
N ARG A 16 -54.24 12.05 31.90
CA ARG A 16 -53.63 12.86 30.84
C ARG A 16 -52.14 12.63 30.62
N GLY A 17 -51.81 12.02 29.47
CA GLY A 17 -50.42 12.00 29.03
C GLY A 17 -50.19 11.37 27.67
N ARG A 18 -50.62 12.08 26.62
CA ARG A 18 -49.95 12.17 25.32
C ARG A 18 -49.80 10.87 24.49
N VAL A 19 -50.63 10.83 23.44
CA VAL A 19 -50.26 10.25 22.14
C VAL A 19 -48.88 10.80 21.74
N GLY A 20 -47.90 9.91 21.64
CA GLY A 20 -46.58 10.19 21.09
C GLY A 20 -46.25 9.09 20.11
N ALA A 21 -46.52 9.32 18.83
CA ALA A 21 -46.09 8.47 17.74
C ALA A 21 -44.57 8.30 17.82
N LEU A 22 -44.10 7.08 18.09
CA LEU A 22 -42.69 6.75 18.00
C LEU A 22 -42.35 6.69 16.50
N ALA A 23 -41.87 7.81 15.98
CA ALA A 23 -41.27 7.88 14.67
C ALA A 23 -40.03 6.96 14.66
N PHE A 24 -40.09 5.92 13.82
CA PHE A 24 -38.91 5.15 13.43
C PHE A 24 -37.97 6.11 12.69
N LEU A 25 -36.99 6.65 13.40
CA LEU A 25 -35.79 7.26 12.84
C LEU A 25 -34.96 6.12 12.26
N THR A 26 -35.26 5.75 11.01
CA THR A 26 -34.40 4.90 10.21
C THR A 26 -33.09 5.65 10.01
N ALA A 27 -32.08 5.28 10.79
CA ALA A 27 -30.72 5.75 10.64
C ALA A 27 -30.27 5.42 9.21
N PHE A 28 -30.21 6.45 8.37
CA PHE A 28 -29.61 6.37 7.05
C PHE A 28 -28.10 6.30 7.29
N THR A 29 -27.60 5.08 7.53
CA THR A 29 -26.17 4.79 7.53
C THR A 29 -25.64 5.11 6.14
N LEU A 30 -25.08 6.31 6.01
CA LEU A 30 -24.24 6.71 4.88
C LEU A 30 -23.04 5.77 4.85
N SER A 31 -23.16 4.71 4.05
CA SER A 31 -22.01 3.94 3.59
C SER A 31 -21.20 4.86 2.69
N LEU A 32 -20.25 5.60 3.30
CA LEU A 32 -19.14 6.21 2.57
C LEU A 32 -18.32 5.04 2.02
N ALA A 33 -18.69 4.56 0.83
CA ALA A 33 -17.75 3.85 -0.02
C ALA A 33 -16.64 4.86 -0.32
N ALA A 34 -15.54 4.76 0.41
CA ALA A 34 -14.32 5.45 0.05
C ALA A 34 -13.85 4.84 -1.26
N CYS A 35 -14.25 5.45 -2.39
CA CYS A 35 -13.57 5.24 -3.65
C CYS A 35 -12.16 5.82 -3.45
N GLY A 36 -11.16 4.95 -3.25
CA GLY A 36 -9.77 5.34 -3.34
C GLY A 36 -9.53 5.99 -4.70
N THR A 37 -9.01 7.21 -4.71
CA THR A 37 -8.57 7.87 -5.95
C THR A 37 -7.14 7.41 -6.22
N SER A 38 -6.98 6.45 -7.14
CA SER A 38 -5.67 6.12 -7.69
C SER A 38 -5.27 7.23 -8.67
N ASP A 39 -4.10 7.82 -8.45
CA ASP A 39 -3.51 8.78 -9.37
C ASP A 39 -2.33 8.14 -10.10
N TYR A 40 -2.40 8.19 -11.42
CA TYR A 40 -1.40 7.67 -12.35
C TYR A 40 -0.69 8.82 -13.10
N SER A 41 -0.66 10.01 -12.53
CA SER A 41 -0.02 11.19 -13.11
C SER A 41 1.04 11.79 -12.18
N LEU A 42 1.96 10.95 -11.73
CA LEU A 42 3.15 11.37 -10.99
C LEU A 42 4.07 12.15 -11.91
N THR A 43 4.47 13.33 -11.43
CA THR A 43 5.46 14.15 -12.11
C THR A 43 6.87 13.69 -11.72
N GLU A 44 7.86 14.05 -12.52
CA GLU A 44 9.28 13.85 -12.18
C GLU A 44 9.63 14.35 -10.76
N ALA A 45 9.04 15.49 -10.36
CA ALA A 45 9.25 16.07 -9.04
C ALA A 45 8.75 15.19 -7.88
N ASP A 46 7.72 14.37 -8.12
CA ASP A 46 7.18 13.44 -7.13
C ASP A 46 8.08 12.21 -6.94
N ALA A 47 8.96 11.93 -7.91
CA ALA A 47 9.92 10.82 -7.83
C ALA A 47 11.10 11.14 -6.90
N TYR A 48 11.51 12.41 -6.78
CA TYR A 48 12.71 12.85 -6.05
C TYR A 48 12.69 12.54 -4.55
N GLY A 49 13.82 12.09 -4.00
CA GLY A 49 14.06 11.79 -2.58
C GLY A 49 14.23 10.29 -2.27
N THR A 50 14.16 9.92 -0.99
CA THR A 50 14.40 8.54 -0.54
C THR A 50 13.16 7.65 -0.61
N TRP A 51 13.35 6.46 -1.15
CA TRP A 51 12.43 5.34 -1.17
C TRP A 51 12.97 4.22 -0.28
N ARG A 52 12.11 3.53 0.45
CA ARG A 52 12.48 2.47 1.42
C ARG A 52 11.64 1.22 1.21
N ALA A 53 12.24 0.05 1.37
CA ALA A 53 11.50 -1.21 1.29
C ALA A 53 10.56 -1.41 2.49
N GLY A 54 9.35 -1.91 2.24
CA GLY A 54 8.39 -2.20 3.32
C GLY A 54 8.62 -3.51 4.08
N SER A 55 9.46 -4.42 3.56
CA SER A 55 9.57 -5.82 4.00
C SER A 55 10.60 -6.08 5.11
N ASP A 56 10.85 -5.10 5.99
CA ASP A 56 11.96 -5.06 6.96
C ASP A 56 13.35 -5.17 6.31
N LEU A 57 13.43 -4.89 5.01
CA LEU A 57 14.71 -4.87 4.31
C LEU A 57 15.37 -3.50 4.52
N PRO A 58 16.69 -3.45 4.71
CA PRO A 58 17.42 -2.18 4.82
C PRO A 58 17.55 -1.44 3.48
N THR A 59 16.88 -1.93 2.43
CA THR A 59 17.01 -1.43 1.07
C THR A 59 16.45 -0.02 0.95
N THR A 60 17.26 0.86 0.38
CA THR A 60 16.86 2.23 0.03
C THR A 60 17.23 2.57 -1.40
N LEU A 61 16.45 3.45 -2.01
CA LEU A 61 16.73 4.08 -3.29
C LEU A 61 16.56 5.59 -3.14
N GLU A 62 17.61 6.35 -3.36
CA GLU A 62 17.57 7.81 -3.38
C GLU A 62 17.60 8.29 -4.83
N LEU A 63 16.60 9.08 -5.22
CA LEU A 63 16.54 9.75 -6.52
C LEU A 63 16.82 11.24 -6.32
N ALA A 64 17.91 11.74 -6.87
CA ALA A 64 18.30 13.14 -6.78
C ALA A 64 17.67 13.97 -7.93
N GLU A 65 17.50 15.26 -7.68
CA GLU A 65 16.97 16.24 -8.65
C GLU A 65 17.90 16.45 -9.87
N ASP A 66 19.18 16.07 -9.75
CA ASP A 66 20.16 16.19 -10.83
C ASP A 66 20.13 14.99 -11.80
N GLY A 67 19.16 14.09 -11.65
CA GLY A 67 19.02 12.89 -12.48
C GLY A 67 19.94 11.74 -12.07
N THR A 68 20.60 11.82 -10.91
CA THR A 68 21.38 10.70 -10.35
C THR A 68 20.59 9.88 -9.34
N PHE A 69 20.97 8.62 -9.13
CA PHE A 69 20.42 7.80 -8.06
C PHE A 69 21.49 7.04 -7.28
N GLN A 70 21.13 6.67 -6.05
CA GLN A 70 21.89 5.74 -5.21
C GLN A 70 20.95 4.65 -4.67
N ALA A 71 21.28 3.40 -4.95
CA ALA A 71 20.67 2.23 -4.32
C ALA A 71 21.61 1.70 -3.22
N THR A 72 21.04 1.37 -2.06
CA THR A 72 21.77 0.84 -0.90
C THR A 72 21.08 -0.42 -0.40
N ALA A 73 21.88 -1.42 -0.05
CA ALA A 73 21.45 -2.75 0.35
C ALA A 73 20.39 -3.33 -0.61
N TRP A 74 20.60 -3.14 -1.91
CA TRP A 74 19.68 -3.59 -2.94
C TRP A 74 19.83 -5.10 -3.14
N PRO A 75 18.77 -5.90 -3.01
CA PRO A 75 18.90 -7.35 -3.18
C PRO A 75 19.28 -7.69 -4.62
N ARG A 76 20.35 -8.47 -4.81
CA ARG A 76 20.87 -8.83 -6.15
C ARG A 76 19.85 -9.57 -7.01
N ASP A 77 18.92 -10.27 -6.38
CA ASP A 77 17.87 -11.01 -7.08
C ASP A 77 16.71 -10.13 -7.57
N VAL A 78 16.71 -8.83 -7.25
CA VAL A 78 15.72 -7.85 -7.71
C VAL A 78 16.31 -7.04 -8.87
N GLY A 79 16.02 -7.44 -10.10
CA GLY A 79 16.42 -6.70 -11.31
C GLY A 79 17.92 -6.73 -11.65
N CYS A 80 18.81 -7.09 -10.71
CA CYS A 80 20.26 -7.16 -10.88
C CYS A 80 20.77 -8.50 -11.45
N GLY A 81 19.98 -9.14 -12.32
CA GLY A 81 20.37 -10.38 -13.01
C GLY A 81 20.58 -11.61 -12.11
N GLY A 82 20.21 -11.52 -10.82
CA GLY A 82 20.17 -12.67 -9.92
C GLY A 82 19.05 -13.66 -10.26
N SER A 83 18.80 -14.61 -9.36
CA SER A 83 17.69 -15.56 -9.48
C SER A 83 16.54 -15.07 -8.59
N PRO A 84 15.51 -14.44 -9.17
CA PRO A 84 14.45 -13.83 -8.38
C PRO A 84 13.78 -14.85 -7.45
N PRO A 85 13.65 -14.55 -6.15
CA PRO A 85 12.99 -15.46 -5.21
C PRO A 85 11.49 -15.50 -5.47
N ARG A 86 10.81 -16.52 -4.92
CA ARG A 86 9.35 -16.62 -5.08
C ARG A 86 8.61 -15.60 -4.23
N THR A 87 9.19 -15.14 -3.12
CA THR A 87 8.53 -14.24 -2.18
C THR A 87 9.46 -13.15 -1.66
N ALA A 88 8.90 -12.00 -1.27
CA ALA A 88 9.67 -10.91 -0.66
C ALA A 88 10.27 -11.29 0.70
N VAL A 89 9.71 -12.29 1.39
CA VAL A 89 10.27 -12.80 2.65
C VAL A 89 11.62 -13.50 2.43
N GLU A 90 11.80 -14.17 1.29
CA GLU A 90 13.05 -14.84 0.92
C GLU A 90 14.19 -13.84 0.65
N LEU A 91 13.89 -12.55 0.42
CA LEU A 91 14.89 -11.50 0.30
C LEU A 91 15.57 -11.17 1.64
N ARG A 92 14.99 -11.59 2.77
CA ARG A 92 15.58 -11.34 4.09
C ARG A 92 16.86 -12.15 4.25
N GLY A 93 18.00 -11.45 4.27
CA GLY A 93 19.32 -12.08 4.33
C GLY A 93 19.86 -12.55 2.99
N ALA A 94 19.20 -12.20 1.88
CA ALA A 94 19.75 -12.36 0.54
C ALA A 94 20.96 -11.45 0.33
N ASP A 95 21.81 -11.79 -0.64
CA ASP A 95 22.95 -10.97 -1.01
C ASP A 95 22.48 -9.60 -1.52
N ALA A 96 23.05 -8.55 -0.93
CA ALA A 96 22.71 -7.17 -1.24
C ALA A 96 23.92 -6.43 -1.82
N VAL A 97 23.66 -5.45 -2.67
CA VAL A 97 24.66 -4.61 -3.32
C VAL A 97 24.29 -3.14 -3.21
N ASP A 98 25.31 -2.29 -3.18
CA ASP A 98 25.17 -0.85 -3.29
C ASP A 98 25.62 -0.44 -4.69
N PHE A 99 24.85 0.43 -5.36
CA PHE A 99 25.22 0.92 -6.69
C PHE A 99 24.54 2.25 -7.01
N SER A 100 25.08 2.94 -8.00
CA SER A 100 24.64 4.24 -8.46
C SER A 100 24.45 4.27 -9.97
N GLY A 101 23.92 5.39 -10.44
CA GLY A 101 23.84 5.71 -11.85
C GLY A 101 22.98 6.93 -12.10
N THR A 102 22.39 6.99 -13.30
CA THR A 102 21.44 8.03 -13.67
C THR A 102 20.04 7.47 -13.77
N TRP A 103 19.04 8.32 -13.61
CA TRP A 103 17.66 7.93 -13.85
C TRP A 103 16.94 8.96 -14.72
N GLU A 104 15.93 8.50 -15.40
CA GLU A 104 15.06 9.34 -16.22
C GLU A 104 13.62 8.85 -16.11
N GLU A 105 12.67 9.75 -16.33
CA GLU A 105 11.28 9.36 -16.57
C GLU A 105 11.23 8.50 -17.85
N GLY A 106 10.51 7.38 -17.76
CA GLY A 106 10.37 6.42 -18.83
C GLY A 106 9.77 7.06 -20.09
N SER A 107 10.34 6.73 -21.25
CA SER A 107 9.89 7.24 -22.55
C SER A 107 8.74 6.45 -23.17
N GLY A 108 8.27 5.39 -22.51
CA GLY A 108 7.15 4.56 -22.95
C GLY A 108 5.83 5.14 -22.46
N GLY A 109 4.79 5.18 -23.29
CA GLY A 109 3.47 5.78 -22.99
C GLY A 109 2.68 5.18 -21.81
N ALA A 110 3.31 4.39 -20.93
CA ALA A 110 2.84 4.09 -19.59
C ALA A 110 3.30 5.22 -18.66
N LEU A 111 2.37 6.12 -18.32
CA LEU A 111 2.60 7.16 -17.32
C LEU A 111 3.20 6.52 -16.05
N ASN A 112 4.17 7.21 -15.41
CA ASN A 112 4.83 6.86 -14.14
C ASN A 112 5.90 5.76 -14.16
N GLU A 113 6.48 5.39 -15.29
CA GLU A 113 7.69 4.55 -15.30
C GLU A 113 8.94 5.42 -15.09
N ILE A 114 9.93 4.92 -14.36
CA ILE A 114 11.31 5.42 -14.41
C ILE A 114 12.25 4.33 -14.90
N THR A 115 13.33 4.78 -15.54
CA THR A 115 14.45 3.94 -15.92
C THR A 115 15.66 4.30 -15.07
N LEU A 116 16.21 3.32 -14.36
CA LEU A 116 17.48 3.42 -13.63
C LEU A 116 18.61 2.88 -14.49
N ALA A 117 19.43 3.76 -15.04
CA ALA A 117 20.63 3.45 -15.80
C ALA A 117 21.82 3.24 -14.86
N THR A 118 22.31 2.01 -14.71
CA THR A 118 23.41 1.73 -13.78
C THR A 118 24.75 2.17 -14.36
N ASP A 119 25.69 2.54 -13.49
CA ASP A 119 27.07 2.78 -13.91
C ASP A 119 27.71 1.53 -14.60
N PRO A 120 28.66 1.70 -15.55
CA PRO A 120 29.22 0.60 -16.34
C PRO A 120 29.84 -0.54 -15.53
N ASP A 121 30.40 -0.23 -14.35
CA ASP A 121 31.05 -1.20 -13.45
C ASP A 121 30.16 -1.54 -12.23
N SER A 122 28.85 -1.32 -12.34
CA SER A 122 27.90 -1.54 -11.25
C SER A 122 27.88 -3.00 -10.79
N PRO A 123 27.95 -3.28 -9.47
CA PRO A 123 27.86 -4.64 -8.93
C PRO A 123 26.49 -5.29 -9.15
N CYS A 124 25.48 -4.52 -9.56
CA CYS A 124 24.17 -4.98 -9.98
C CYS A 124 24.24 -5.86 -11.25
N GLY A 125 25.23 -5.67 -12.14
CA GLY A 125 25.43 -6.55 -13.29
C GLY A 125 24.39 -6.44 -14.41
N THR A 126 23.43 -5.52 -14.30
CA THR A 126 22.46 -5.17 -15.35
C THR A 126 22.54 -3.69 -15.65
N THR A 127 22.43 -3.31 -16.92
CA THR A 127 22.57 -1.91 -17.35
C THR A 127 21.37 -1.04 -17.01
N TRP A 128 20.17 -1.64 -16.91
CA TRP A 128 18.92 -0.92 -16.73
C TRP A 128 18.00 -1.66 -15.76
N ILE A 129 17.30 -0.91 -14.91
CA ILE A 129 16.18 -1.40 -14.09
C ILE A 129 14.98 -0.49 -14.37
N TYR A 130 13.81 -1.10 -14.58
CA TYR A 130 12.56 -0.38 -14.79
C TYR A 130 11.69 -0.46 -13.54
N ALA A 131 11.09 0.66 -13.15
CA ALA A 131 10.21 0.74 -12.00
C ALA A 131 9.03 1.66 -12.30
N GLY A 132 7.80 1.15 -12.15
CA GLY A 132 6.59 1.98 -12.21
C GLY A 132 6.25 2.53 -10.83
N PHE A 133 5.95 3.82 -10.71
CA PHE A 133 5.46 4.45 -9.50
C PHE A 133 3.95 4.63 -9.52
N ARG A 134 3.34 4.61 -8.35
CA ARG A 134 1.90 4.87 -8.16
C ARG A 134 1.65 5.66 -6.90
N SER A 135 0.54 6.40 -6.91
CA SER A 135 -0.03 7.03 -5.73
C SER A 135 -1.43 6.48 -5.46
N GLU A 136 -1.64 6.01 -4.23
CA GLU A 136 -2.94 5.57 -3.74
C GLU A 136 -3.08 5.99 -2.28
N ASP A 137 -4.17 6.70 -1.97
CA ASP A 137 -4.43 7.23 -0.63
C ASP A 137 -3.26 8.06 -0.06
N SER A 138 -2.60 8.85 -0.93
CA SER A 138 -1.41 9.66 -0.61
C SER A 138 -0.14 8.85 -0.27
N VAL A 139 -0.16 7.54 -0.51
CA VAL A 139 1.03 6.69 -0.42
C VAL A 139 1.64 6.54 -1.80
N LEU A 140 2.89 6.97 -1.94
CA LEU A 140 3.70 6.78 -3.13
C LEU A 140 4.51 5.48 -3.00
N TYR A 141 4.37 4.58 -3.97
CA TYR A 141 5.06 3.29 -3.96
C TYR A 141 5.47 2.85 -5.36
N THR A 142 6.46 1.95 -5.44
CA THR A 142 6.76 1.16 -6.64
C THR A 142 6.74 -0.31 -6.33
N CYS A 143 6.25 -1.10 -7.29
CA CYS A 143 6.20 -2.55 -7.22
C CYS A 143 7.13 -3.15 -8.29
N MET A 144 7.98 -4.08 -7.87
CA MET A 144 8.81 -4.89 -8.75
C MET A 144 8.45 -6.37 -8.55
N LEU A 145 8.12 -7.04 -9.65
CA LEU A 145 7.71 -8.43 -9.63
C LEU A 145 8.93 -9.34 -9.43
N LEU A 146 8.87 -10.23 -8.44
CA LEU A 146 9.94 -11.17 -8.09
C LEU A 146 9.80 -12.54 -8.77
N ASP A 147 8.64 -12.90 -9.31
CA ASP A 147 8.47 -14.17 -10.03
C ASP A 147 7.64 -13.92 -11.28
N VAL A 148 7.88 -14.66 -12.34
CA VAL A 148 7.18 -14.50 -13.63
C VAL A 148 5.67 -14.76 -13.53
N HIS A 149 5.20 -15.34 -12.42
CA HIS A 149 3.78 -15.52 -12.12
C HIS A 149 3.38 -14.69 -10.90
N VAL A 150 2.36 -13.85 -11.04
CA VAL A 150 1.73 -13.13 -9.93
C VAL A 150 1.02 -14.14 -9.01
N ASP A 151 1.38 -14.15 -7.71
CA ASP A 151 0.58 -14.86 -6.70
C ASP A 151 -0.63 -13.98 -6.33
N GLU A 152 -1.72 -14.11 -7.09
CA GLU A 152 -2.95 -13.34 -6.86
C GLU A 152 -3.61 -13.60 -5.50
N ALA A 153 -3.29 -14.73 -4.84
CA ALA A 153 -3.88 -15.06 -3.55
C ALA A 153 -3.19 -14.32 -2.39
N THR A 154 -1.89 -14.07 -2.49
CA THR A 154 -1.10 -13.53 -1.38
C THR A 154 -0.35 -12.23 -1.70
N ALA A 155 -0.17 -11.90 -2.98
CA ALA A 155 0.72 -10.83 -3.44
C ALA A 155 2.13 -10.92 -2.82
N ALA A 156 2.59 -12.11 -2.39
CA ALA A 156 3.84 -12.25 -1.65
C ALA A 156 5.09 -12.07 -2.54
N ASN A 157 4.92 -12.11 -3.85
CA ASN A 157 6.00 -12.05 -4.84
C ASN A 157 6.27 -10.64 -5.37
N TRP A 158 5.87 -9.60 -4.63
CA TRP A 158 6.18 -8.21 -4.95
C TRP A 158 7.24 -7.64 -4.00
N PHE A 159 8.29 -7.06 -4.57
CA PHE A 159 9.18 -6.16 -3.85
C PHE A 159 8.66 -4.74 -3.98
N ILE A 160 8.42 -4.09 -2.85
CA ILE A 160 7.76 -2.79 -2.79
C ILE A 160 8.68 -1.78 -2.12
N LEU A 161 8.91 -0.66 -2.81
CA LEU A 161 9.52 0.52 -2.20
C LEU A 161 8.46 1.59 -1.99
N TYR A 162 8.51 2.25 -0.85
CA TYR A 162 7.64 3.35 -0.46
C TYR A 162 8.43 4.65 -0.45
N LYS A 163 7.81 5.74 -0.88
CA LYS A 163 8.40 7.06 -0.68
C LYS A 163 8.37 7.42 0.80
N GLY A 164 9.52 7.75 1.37
CA GLY A 164 9.61 8.07 2.79
C GLY A 164 9.64 6.82 3.67
N GLU A 165 8.92 6.86 4.79
CA GLU A 165 8.83 5.72 5.71
C GLU A 165 7.75 4.73 5.25
N PRO A 166 8.05 3.43 5.18
CA PRO A 166 7.07 2.43 4.80
C PRO A 166 5.89 2.36 5.78
N GLU A 167 4.74 1.90 5.27
CA GLU A 167 3.61 1.55 6.12
C GLU A 167 4.00 0.43 7.10
N SER A 168 3.47 0.47 8.32
CA SER A 168 3.73 -0.57 9.33
C SER A 168 3.25 -1.96 8.94
N THR A 169 2.29 -2.01 8.00
CA THR A 169 1.73 -3.23 7.41
C THR A 169 1.61 -3.00 5.91
N PRO A 170 2.69 -3.24 5.14
CA PRO A 170 2.68 -3.12 3.69
C PRO A 170 1.54 -3.94 3.08
N ASP A 171 0.71 -3.31 2.26
CA ASP A 171 -0.34 -3.99 1.48
C ASP A 171 0.16 -4.27 0.07
N SER A 172 0.63 -5.49 -0.16
CA SER A 172 1.15 -5.89 -1.47
C SER A 172 0.05 -6.11 -2.52
N SER A 173 -1.22 -6.20 -2.14
CA SER A 173 -2.32 -6.34 -3.10
C SER A 173 -2.47 -5.10 -4.00
N ARG A 174 -1.97 -3.94 -3.54
CA ARG A 174 -1.86 -2.70 -4.33
C ARG A 174 -1.08 -2.89 -5.63
N CYS A 175 -0.16 -3.86 -5.65
CA CYS A 175 0.65 -4.16 -6.82
C CYS A 175 -0.11 -4.94 -7.91
N PHE A 176 -1.29 -5.49 -7.67
CA PHE A 176 -2.03 -6.25 -8.69
C PHE A 176 -2.43 -5.41 -9.92
N ASN A 177 -2.58 -4.11 -9.75
CA ASN A 177 -2.93 -3.22 -10.84
C ASN A 177 -1.74 -2.90 -11.77
N TYR A 178 -0.54 -3.46 -11.53
CA TYR A 178 0.65 -3.30 -12.39
C TYR A 178 0.65 -4.15 -13.68
N ASN A 179 -0.37 -4.99 -13.90
CA ASN A 179 -0.54 -5.80 -15.11
C ASN A 179 -1.06 -5.02 -16.32
#